data_AF-A0A379SYE9-F1
#
_entry.id   AF-A0A379SYE9-F1
#
_cell.length_a   1.000
_cell.length_b   1.000
_cell.length_c   1.000
_cell.angle_alpha   90.00
_cell.angle_beta   90.00
_cell.angle_gamma   90.00
#
_symmetry.space_group_name_H-M   'P 1'
#
loop_
_entity.id
_entity.type
_entity.pdbx_description
1 polymer ?
#
loop_
_entity_poly.entity_id
_entity_poly.type
_entity_poly.pdbx_seq_one_letter_code
_entity_poly.pdbx_strand_id
1 'polypeptide(L)'
;MAFRLMRYAIAAMQRHLDAGHDTLPLVVPILFYHGPESPWPYSLNWHNMFVKPDMAKALYSHEFALVDLTIMPDNQLLQHRRIAMLELLQKHIRQRDLSELLDPLITLLTQDHLTDTQLSVLVNYMLKAGNAAEPGALIRQLAQGAPQYKEQLMTIAEWLEEKGRTEGLQKGLEQGLAQGREAEARAIARKMLANGLEPGLIASVTGITPEELSTLSH
;
A
#
# COMPACT_ATOMS: atom_id res chain seq x y z
N MET A 1 -18.76 -23.99 -24.64
CA MET A 1 -19.67 -22.85 -24.85
C MET A 1 -20.24 -22.28 -23.54
N ALA A 2 -20.64 -23.12 -22.58
CA ALA A 2 -21.25 -22.68 -21.31
C ALA A 2 -20.49 -21.55 -20.58
N PHE A 3 -19.16 -21.63 -20.45
CA PHE A 3 -18.37 -20.57 -19.82
C PHE A 3 -18.46 -19.22 -20.56
N ARG A 4 -18.59 -19.23 -21.90
CA ARG A 4 -18.77 -17.99 -22.68
C ARG A 4 -20.12 -17.34 -22.38
N LEU A 5 -21.17 -18.14 -22.21
CA LEU A 5 -22.49 -17.63 -21.83
C LEU A 5 -22.45 -16.96 -20.46
N MET A 6 -21.76 -17.55 -19.47
CA MET A 6 -21.56 -16.91 -18.16
C MET A 6 -20.78 -15.60 -18.27
N ARG A 7 -19.70 -15.58 -19.05
CA ARG A 7 -18.94 -14.35 -19.29
C ARG A 7 -19.81 -13.24 -19.88
N TYR A 8 -20.68 -13.56 -20.83
CA TYR A 8 -21.60 -12.58 -21.40
C TYR A 8 -22.67 -12.12 -20.42
N ALA A 9 -23.20 -13.03 -19.60
CA ALA A 9 -24.17 -12.67 -18.56
C ALA A 9 -23.57 -11.69 -17.55
N ILE A 10 -22.37 -11.97 -17.02
CA ILE A 10 -21.65 -11.09 -16.10
C ILE A 10 -21.33 -9.74 -16.77
N ALA A 11 -20.88 -9.75 -18.03
CA ALA A 11 -20.59 -8.51 -18.75
C ALA A 11 -21.85 -7.64 -18.95
N ALA A 12 -23.00 -8.24 -19.20
CA ALA A 12 -24.28 -7.52 -19.30
C ALA A 12 -24.72 -6.96 -17.94
N MET A 13 -24.56 -7.73 -16.86
CA MET A 13 -24.79 -7.26 -15.49
C MET A 13 -23.89 -6.08 -15.14
N GLN A 14 -22.59 -6.15 -15.46
CA GLN A 14 -21.64 -5.07 -15.21
C GLN A 14 -22.04 -3.78 -15.95
N ARG A 15 -22.39 -3.88 -17.25
CA ARG A 15 -22.85 -2.73 -18.02
C ARG A 15 -24.08 -2.05 -17.43
N HIS A 16 -24.96 -2.82 -16.77
CA HIS A 16 -26.11 -2.26 -16.06
C HIS A 16 -25.67 -1.44 -14.85
N LEU A 17 -24.71 -1.94 -14.05
CA LEU A 17 -24.15 -1.17 -12.95
C LEU A 17 -23.42 0.10 -13.45
N ASP A 18 -22.63 -0.03 -14.51
CA ASP A 18 -21.90 1.09 -15.11
C ASP A 18 -22.83 2.20 -15.65
N ALA A 19 -24.09 1.87 -15.94
CA ALA A 19 -25.12 2.82 -16.34
C ALA A 19 -25.75 3.60 -15.16
N GLY A 20 -25.29 3.36 -13.93
CA GLY A 20 -25.73 4.06 -12.72
C GLY A 20 -26.86 3.36 -11.95
N HIS A 21 -27.08 2.07 -12.19
CA HIS A 21 -28.03 1.26 -11.43
C HIS A 21 -27.36 0.59 -10.23
N ASP A 22 -28.08 0.49 -9.11
CA ASP A 22 -27.50 0.01 -7.84
C ASP A 22 -27.66 -1.50 -7.59
N THR A 23 -28.40 -2.22 -8.45
CA THR A 23 -28.70 -3.65 -8.28
C THR A 23 -28.44 -4.44 -9.55
N LEU A 24 -28.07 -5.72 -9.41
CA LEU A 24 -27.85 -6.61 -10.56
C LEU A 24 -29.17 -7.00 -11.25
N PRO A 25 -29.24 -6.99 -12.60
CA PRO A 25 -30.38 -7.52 -13.33
C PRO A 25 -30.27 -9.05 -13.50
N LEU A 26 -31.40 -9.73 -13.66
CA LEU A 26 -31.41 -11.12 -14.12
C LEU A 26 -31.10 -11.17 -15.62
N VAL A 27 -30.05 -11.89 -15.99
CA VAL A 27 -29.67 -12.14 -17.39
C VAL A 27 -29.89 -13.62 -17.72
N VAL A 28 -30.71 -13.90 -18.73
CA VAL A 28 -31.04 -15.26 -19.17
C VAL A 28 -30.21 -15.61 -20.42
N PRO A 29 -29.14 -16.41 -20.28
CA PRO A 29 -28.35 -16.84 -21.43
C PRO A 29 -29.08 -17.94 -22.21
N ILE A 30 -29.35 -17.70 -23.50
CA ILE A 30 -29.96 -18.67 -24.42
C ILE A 30 -28.95 -18.97 -25.54
N LEU A 31 -28.71 -20.25 -25.81
CA LEU A 31 -27.91 -20.70 -26.95
C LEU A 31 -28.83 -21.23 -28.05
N PHE A 32 -28.88 -20.52 -29.17
CA PHE A 32 -29.46 -21.02 -30.41
C PHE A 32 -28.39 -21.78 -31.19
N TYR A 33 -28.56 -23.09 -31.33
CA TYR A 33 -27.63 -23.95 -32.07
C TYR A 33 -28.30 -24.52 -33.33
N HIS A 34 -27.63 -24.41 -34.46
CA HIS A 34 -28.08 -24.91 -35.77
C HIS A 34 -26.93 -25.57 -36.55
N GLY A 35 -26.02 -26.23 -35.84
CA GLY A 35 -24.88 -26.92 -36.45
C GLY A 35 -25.22 -28.33 -36.96
N PRO A 36 -24.28 -28.97 -37.68
CA PRO A 36 -24.50 -30.27 -38.32
C PRO A 36 -24.54 -31.46 -37.34
N GLU A 37 -24.00 -31.32 -36.13
CA GLU A 37 -23.95 -32.39 -35.12
C GLU A 37 -25.18 -32.32 -34.21
N SER A 38 -26.03 -33.35 -34.23
CA SER A 38 -27.31 -33.38 -33.50
C SER A 38 -27.54 -34.73 -32.80
N PRO A 39 -27.98 -34.74 -31.52
CA PRO A 39 -28.25 -33.59 -30.67
C PRO A 39 -26.97 -32.88 -30.21
N TRP A 40 -27.10 -31.65 -29.68
CA TRP A 40 -25.96 -30.88 -29.16
C TRP A 40 -25.15 -31.71 -28.13
N PRO A 41 -23.84 -31.95 -28.34
CA PRO A 41 -23.10 -32.96 -27.58
C PRO A 41 -22.40 -32.41 -26.32
N TYR A 42 -22.40 -31.09 -26.09
CA TYR A 42 -21.61 -30.45 -25.03
C TYR A 42 -22.45 -30.02 -23.83
N SER A 43 -21.85 -29.96 -22.64
CA SER A 43 -22.53 -29.41 -21.45
C SER A 43 -22.86 -27.91 -21.61
N LEU A 44 -24.10 -27.53 -21.24
CA LEU A 44 -24.52 -26.13 -21.06
C LEU A 44 -24.34 -25.64 -19.62
N ASN A 45 -24.04 -26.54 -18.67
CA ASN A 45 -23.66 -26.17 -17.31
C ASN A 45 -22.15 -25.91 -17.27
N TRP A 46 -21.77 -24.68 -16.96
CA TRP A 46 -20.36 -24.26 -16.92
C TRP A 46 -19.57 -24.92 -15.78
N HIS A 47 -20.23 -25.35 -14.70
CA HIS A 47 -19.59 -26.08 -13.61
C HIS A 47 -18.98 -27.42 -14.08
N ASN A 48 -19.59 -28.06 -15.08
CA ASN A 48 -19.08 -29.32 -15.66
C ASN A 48 -17.77 -29.12 -16.44
N MET A 49 -17.32 -27.87 -16.64
CA MET A 49 -16.06 -27.56 -17.30
C MET A 49 -14.87 -27.56 -16.33
N PHE A 50 -15.10 -27.65 -15.01
CA PHE A 50 -14.03 -27.79 -14.03
C PHE A 50 -13.58 -29.25 -13.90
N VAL A 51 -12.32 -29.45 -13.49
CA VAL A 51 -11.77 -30.78 -13.16
C VAL A 51 -12.61 -31.47 -12.06
N LYS A 52 -13.20 -30.69 -11.14
CA LYS A 52 -14.06 -31.17 -10.05
C LYS A 52 -15.42 -30.42 -10.06
N PRO A 53 -16.40 -30.86 -10.85
CA PRO A 53 -17.67 -30.16 -11.03
C PRO A 53 -18.45 -29.90 -9.73
N ASP A 54 -18.50 -30.88 -8.82
CA ASP A 54 -19.24 -30.75 -7.56
C ASP A 54 -18.62 -29.68 -6.65
N MET A 55 -17.28 -29.61 -6.59
CA MET A 55 -16.58 -28.55 -5.85
C MET A 55 -16.83 -27.18 -6.47
N ALA A 56 -16.82 -27.07 -7.80
CA ALA A 56 -17.12 -25.81 -8.47
C ALA A 56 -18.55 -25.35 -8.18
N LYS A 57 -19.52 -26.26 -8.21
CA LYS A 57 -20.91 -25.94 -7.87
C LYS A 57 -21.03 -25.43 -6.44
N ALA A 58 -20.42 -26.12 -5.48
CA ALA A 58 -20.40 -25.68 -4.09
C ALA A 58 -19.72 -24.30 -3.92
N LEU A 59 -18.62 -24.05 -4.65
CA LEU A 59 -17.88 -22.79 -4.53
C LEU A 59 -18.61 -21.59 -5.15
N TYR A 60 -19.25 -21.77 -6.30
CA TYR A 60 -19.81 -20.67 -7.09
C TYR A 60 -21.32 -20.49 -6.96
N SER A 61 -22.01 -21.36 -6.20
CA SER A 61 -23.45 -21.29 -5.98
C SER A 61 -23.84 -20.99 -4.52
N HIS A 62 -22.85 -20.72 -3.67
CA HIS A 62 -23.04 -20.37 -2.25
C HIS A 62 -22.35 -19.04 -1.92
N GLU A 63 -22.55 -18.58 -0.70
CA GLU A 63 -21.86 -17.39 -0.19
C GLU A 63 -20.34 -17.57 -0.28
N PHE A 64 -19.64 -16.49 -0.64
CA PHE A 64 -18.19 -16.48 -0.63
C PHE A 64 -17.66 -16.61 0.80
N ALA A 65 -16.56 -17.34 0.97
CA ALA A 65 -15.90 -17.43 2.26
C ALA A 65 -15.37 -16.05 2.68
N LEU A 66 -15.76 -15.60 3.88
CA LEU A 66 -15.23 -14.41 4.53
C LEU A 66 -14.19 -14.82 5.58
N VAL A 67 -12.95 -14.33 5.43
CA VAL A 67 -11.93 -14.41 6.48
C VAL A 67 -11.91 -13.08 7.23
N ASP A 68 -12.65 -13.02 8.33
CA ASP A 68 -12.72 -11.82 9.17
C ASP A 68 -11.60 -11.81 10.21
N LEU A 69 -10.52 -11.10 9.87
CA LEU A 69 -9.35 -10.96 10.74
C LEU A 69 -9.64 -10.11 11.99
N THR A 70 -10.71 -9.32 12.01
CA THR A 70 -11.00 -8.41 13.13
C THR A 70 -11.42 -9.16 14.40
N ILE A 71 -12.11 -10.30 14.22
CA ILE A 71 -12.60 -11.14 15.31
C ILE A 71 -11.71 -12.36 15.56
N MET A 72 -10.83 -12.71 14.62
CA MET A 72 -10.00 -13.90 14.71
C MET A 72 -8.88 -13.73 15.75
N PRO A 73 -8.74 -14.64 16.73
CA PRO A 73 -7.63 -14.59 17.70
C PRO A 73 -6.24 -14.75 17.06
N ASP A 74 -5.22 -14.05 17.57
CA ASP A 74 -3.87 -14.09 17.00
C ASP A 74 -3.24 -15.48 17.07
N ASN A 75 -3.49 -16.22 18.15
CA ASN A 75 -3.02 -17.59 18.30
C ASN A 75 -3.58 -18.55 17.24
N GLN A 76 -4.73 -18.23 16.64
CA GLN A 76 -5.27 -18.96 15.50
C GLN A 76 -4.55 -18.54 14.21
N LEU A 77 -4.33 -17.24 14.01
CA LEU A 77 -3.56 -16.72 12.86
C LEU A 77 -2.18 -17.33 12.76
N LEU A 78 -1.48 -17.49 13.89
CA LEU A 78 -0.15 -18.10 13.96
C LEU A 78 -0.08 -19.54 13.43
N GLN A 79 -1.22 -20.21 13.25
CA GLN A 79 -1.31 -21.58 12.74
C GLN A 79 -1.51 -21.65 11.21
N HIS A 80 -1.78 -20.51 10.55
CA HIS A 80 -2.10 -20.45 9.13
C HIS A 80 -0.87 -20.55 8.20
N ARG A 81 0.28 -20.93 8.74
CA ARG A 81 1.54 -21.18 8.02
C ARG A 81 1.98 -20.00 7.14
N ARG A 82 1.92 -20.14 5.82
CA ARG A 82 2.43 -19.15 4.85
C ARG A 82 1.64 -17.84 4.84
N ILE A 83 0.33 -17.91 5.09
CA ILE A 83 -0.53 -16.72 5.03
C ILE A 83 -0.59 -15.97 6.36
N ALA A 84 -0.18 -16.63 7.46
CA ALA A 84 -0.24 -16.11 8.82
C ALA A 84 0.39 -14.73 8.98
N MET A 85 1.56 -14.50 8.37
CA MET A 85 2.24 -13.21 8.49
C MET A 85 1.47 -12.09 7.79
N LEU A 86 0.87 -12.38 6.63
CA LEU A 86 0.04 -11.40 5.93
C LEU A 86 -1.20 -11.06 6.75
N GLU A 87 -1.87 -12.08 7.29
CA GLU A 87 -3.09 -11.90 8.08
C GLU A 87 -2.83 -11.14 9.38
N LEU A 88 -1.76 -11.50 10.10
CA LEU A 88 -1.36 -10.80 11.31
C LEU A 88 -1.02 -9.34 11.00
N LEU A 89 -0.22 -9.08 9.96
CA LEU A 89 0.08 -7.73 9.53
C LEU A 89 -1.20 -6.97 9.16
N GLN A 90 -2.09 -7.54 8.35
CA GLN A 90 -3.34 -6.87 7.95
C GLN A 90 -4.26 -6.56 9.14
N LYS A 91 -4.38 -7.48 10.09
CA LYS A 91 -5.17 -7.29 11.31
C LYS A 91 -4.68 -6.08 12.11
N HIS A 92 -3.37 -5.94 12.21
CA HIS A 92 -2.74 -4.96 13.09
C HIS A 92 -2.13 -3.75 12.35
N ILE A 93 -2.28 -3.65 11.03
CA ILE A 93 -1.60 -2.62 10.22
C ILE A 93 -1.94 -1.18 10.65
N ARG A 94 -3.13 -1.00 11.23
CA ARG A 94 -3.63 0.30 11.72
C ARG A 94 -3.27 0.59 13.17
N GLN A 95 -2.56 -0.31 13.85
CA GLN A 95 -2.05 -0.04 15.20
C GLN A 95 -1.05 1.12 15.17
N ARG A 96 -0.91 1.79 16.31
CA ARG A 96 -0.04 2.96 16.42
C ARG A 96 1.43 2.61 16.26
N ASP A 97 1.85 1.43 16.72
CA ASP A 97 3.22 0.96 16.62
C ASP A 97 3.26 -0.55 16.36
N LEU A 98 3.70 -0.95 15.18
CA LEU A 98 3.85 -2.35 14.81
C LEU A 98 4.97 -3.08 15.58
N SER A 99 5.81 -2.34 16.30
CA SER A 99 6.83 -2.93 17.18
C SER A 99 6.21 -3.80 18.27
N GLU A 100 4.93 -3.60 18.62
CA GLU A 100 4.17 -4.47 19.53
C GLU A 100 4.00 -5.91 19.00
N LEU A 101 4.12 -6.12 17.68
CA LEU A 101 4.00 -7.43 17.05
C LEU A 101 5.35 -8.16 16.90
N LEU A 102 6.42 -7.64 17.49
CA LEU A 102 7.77 -8.17 17.30
C LEU A 102 7.83 -9.68 17.60
N ASP A 103 7.36 -10.12 18.76
CA ASP A 103 7.41 -11.52 19.17
C ASP A 103 6.57 -12.45 18.26
N PRO A 104 5.30 -12.11 17.93
CA PRO A 104 4.54 -12.83 16.92
C PRO A 104 5.23 -12.91 15.55
N LEU A 105 5.83 -11.81 15.08
CA LEU A 105 6.50 -11.77 13.79
C LEU A 105 7.76 -12.65 13.79
N ILE A 106 8.59 -12.57 14.84
CA ILE A 106 9.74 -13.47 15.01
C ILE A 106 9.27 -14.92 15.01
N THR A 107 8.21 -15.23 15.76
CA THR A 107 7.63 -16.59 15.81
C THR A 107 7.30 -17.08 14.40
N LEU A 108 6.62 -16.27 13.59
CA LEU A 108 6.27 -16.65 12.21
C LEU A 108 7.48 -16.78 11.28
N LEU A 109 8.50 -15.94 11.44
CA LEU A 109 9.73 -16.05 10.67
C LEU A 109 10.48 -17.35 11.02
N THR A 110 10.53 -17.74 12.29
CA THR A 110 11.19 -18.99 12.72
C THR A 110 10.52 -20.28 12.24
N GLN A 111 9.28 -20.22 11.77
CA GLN A 111 8.59 -21.37 11.18
C GLN A 111 9.06 -21.70 9.75
N ASP A 112 9.88 -20.84 9.12
CA ASP A 112 10.47 -21.06 7.79
C ASP A 112 9.45 -21.40 6.68
N HIS A 113 8.27 -20.79 6.77
CA HIS A 113 7.22 -20.97 5.78
C HIS A 113 7.35 -20.02 4.58
N LEU A 114 8.06 -18.91 4.74
CA LEU A 114 8.14 -17.81 3.78
C LEU A 114 9.35 -17.94 2.86
N THR A 115 9.16 -17.59 1.59
CA THR A 115 10.29 -17.37 0.67
C THR A 115 10.85 -15.96 0.82
N ASP A 116 12.09 -15.73 0.37
CA ASP A 116 12.73 -14.41 0.38
C ASP A 116 11.87 -13.34 -0.32
N THR A 117 11.23 -13.71 -1.44
CA THR A 117 10.30 -12.83 -2.15
C THR A 117 9.09 -12.49 -1.30
N GLN A 118 8.49 -13.47 -0.62
CA GLN A 118 7.33 -13.23 0.24
C GLN A 118 7.70 -12.34 1.42
N LEU A 119 8.85 -12.60 2.06
CA LEU A 119 9.35 -11.76 3.14
C LEU A 119 9.56 -10.31 2.68
N SER A 120 10.19 -10.12 1.52
CA SER A 120 10.41 -8.78 0.94
C SER A 120 9.09 -8.02 0.73
N VAL A 121 8.08 -8.70 0.20
CA VAL A 121 6.75 -8.11 -0.03
C VAL A 121 6.08 -7.75 1.29
N LEU A 122 6.15 -8.62 2.29
CA LEU A 122 5.53 -8.41 3.61
C LEU A 122 6.21 -7.27 4.37
N VAL A 123 7.54 -7.19 4.35
CA VAL A 123 8.29 -6.08 4.94
C VAL A 123 7.99 -4.77 4.20
N ASN A 124 7.93 -4.78 2.86
CA ASN A 124 7.57 -3.58 2.10
C ASN A 124 6.15 -3.09 2.44
N TYR A 125 5.20 -4.03 2.54
CA TYR A 125 3.84 -3.73 2.96
C TYR A 125 3.81 -3.13 4.36
N MET A 126 4.51 -3.75 5.32
CA MET A 126 4.64 -3.27 6.69
C MET A 126 5.18 -1.83 6.76
N LEU A 127 6.23 -1.53 5.99
CA LEU A 127 6.87 -0.21 5.98
C LEU A 127 6.03 0.88 5.29
N LYS A 128 5.18 0.51 4.32
CA LYS A 128 4.36 1.48 3.57
C LYS A 128 2.99 1.73 4.20
N ALA A 129 2.37 0.68 4.72
CA ALA A 129 1.01 0.74 5.24
C ALA A 129 0.97 0.83 6.76
N GLY A 130 2.01 0.34 7.43
CA GLY A 130 2.11 0.32 8.88
C GLY A 130 2.74 1.58 9.45
N ASN A 131 2.48 1.82 10.73
CA ASN A 131 3.20 2.83 11.51
C ASN A 131 4.17 2.13 12.46
N ALA A 132 5.44 2.50 12.39
CA ALA A 132 6.46 2.09 13.35
C ALA A 132 7.29 3.33 13.69
N ALA A 133 7.50 3.58 14.97
CA ALA A 133 8.24 4.76 15.42
C ALA A 133 9.69 4.75 14.88
N GLU A 134 10.32 3.57 14.90
CA GLU A 134 11.66 3.36 14.39
C GLU A 134 11.71 2.11 13.49
N PRO A 135 11.32 2.22 12.21
CA PRO A 135 11.22 1.07 11.32
C PRO A 135 12.56 0.31 11.17
N GLY A 136 13.67 1.03 11.11
CA GLY A 136 15.01 0.41 11.03
C GLY A 136 15.38 -0.39 12.29
N ALA A 137 14.96 0.04 13.48
CA ALA A 137 15.18 -0.69 14.72
C ALA A 137 14.35 -1.99 14.75
N LEU A 138 13.08 -1.91 14.34
CA LEU A 138 12.19 -3.06 14.20
C LEU A 138 12.78 -4.11 13.26
N ILE A 139 13.23 -3.72 12.06
CA ILE A 139 13.85 -4.66 11.11
C ILE A 139 15.11 -5.32 11.69
N ARG A 140 15.95 -4.57 12.42
CA ARG A 140 17.13 -5.14 13.10
C ARG A 140 16.75 -6.14 14.19
N GLN A 141 15.71 -5.86 14.97
CA GLN A 141 15.21 -6.80 15.98
C GLN A 141 14.66 -8.07 15.34
N LEU A 142 13.92 -7.96 14.23
CA LEU A 142 13.49 -9.11 13.44
C LEU A 142 14.68 -9.92 12.93
N ALA A 143 15.74 -9.27 12.44
CA ALA A 143 16.96 -9.93 11.97
C ALA A 143 17.72 -10.67 13.08
N GLN A 144 17.65 -10.17 14.32
CA GLN A 144 18.21 -10.85 15.50
C GLN A 144 17.37 -12.07 15.91
N GLY A 145 16.04 -11.94 15.88
CA GLY A 145 15.11 -13.02 16.25
C GLY A 145 14.97 -14.12 15.21
N ALA A 146 15.23 -13.83 13.93
CA ALA A 146 15.15 -14.78 12.82
C ALA A 146 16.47 -14.84 12.04
N PRO A 147 17.50 -15.54 12.56
CA PRO A 147 18.85 -15.57 11.97
C PRO A 147 18.89 -16.03 10.51
N GLN A 148 17.97 -16.90 10.10
CA GLN A 148 17.85 -17.40 8.73
C GLN A 148 17.53 -16.30 7.70
N TYR A 149 16.88 -15.21 8.11
CA TYR A 149 16.57 -14.06 7.26
C TYR A 149 17.47 -12.85 7.54
N LYS A 150 18.52 -13.03 8.36
CA LYS A 150 19.35 -11.93 8.85
C LYS A 150 19.95 -11.11 7.72
N GLU A 151 20.55 -11.75 6.72
CA GLU A 151 21.20 -11.04 5.60
C GLU A 151 20.20 -10.15 4.87
N GLN A 152 19.07 -10.73 4.45
CA GLN A 152 18.01 -10.01 3.75
C GLN A 152 17.42 -8.86 4.58
N LEU A 153 17.11 -9.10 5.86
CA LEU A 153 16.56 -8.08 6.75
C LEU A 153 17.59 -6.97 7.02
N MET A 154 18.88 -7.30 7.15
CA MET A 154 19.95 -6.31 7.29
C MET A 154 20.09 -5.45 6.03
N THR A 155 20.02 -6.04 4.83
CA THR A 155 19.99 -5.27 3.57
C THR A 155 18.81 -4.29 3.53
N ILE A 156 17.63 -4.69 4.01
CA ILE A 156 16.46 -3.80 4.11
C ILE A 156 16.71 -2.69 5.15
N ALA A 157 17.30 -3.01 6.29
CA ALA A 157 17.64 -2.04 7.32
C ALA A 157 18.66 -0.99 6.82
N GLU A 158 19.72 -1.42 6.15
CA GLU A 158 20.73 -0.55 5.54
C GLU A 158 20.12 0.34 4.46
N TRP A 159 19.25 -0.22 3.61
CA TRP A 159 18.51 0.55 2.61
C TRP A 159 17.62 1.61 3.24
N LEU A 160 16.94 1.29 4.36
CA LEU A 160 16.11 2.25 5.09
C LEU A 160 16.96 3.40 5.67
N GLU A 161 18.13 3.11 6.20
CA GLU A 161 19.05 4.13 6.74
C GLU A 161 19.59 5.04 5.65
N GLU A 162 20.05 4.48 4.53
CA GLU A 162 20.56 5.27 3.41
C GLU A 162 19.45 6.13 2.79
N LYS A 163 18.24 5.59 2.66
CA LYS A 163 17.06 6.35 2.23
C LYS A 163 16.75 7.50 3.21
N GLY A 164 16.75 7.23 4.51
CA GLY A 164 16.51 8.26 5.53
C GLY A 164 17.60 9.35 5.51
N ARG A 165 18.87 8.96 5.33
CA ARG A 165 20.00 9.88 5.23
C ARG A 165 19.92 10.77 4.00
N THR A 166 19.64 10.19 2.84
CA THR A 166 19.51 10.92 1.56
C THR A 166 18.33 11.89 1.58
N GLU A 167 17.16 11.45 2.05
CA GLU A 167 16.00 12.34 2.23
C GLU A 167 16.26 13.45 3.26
N GLY A 168 16.95 13.12 4.36
CA GLY A 168 17.33 14.09 5.39
C GLY A 168 18.30 15.14 4.88
N LEU A 169 19.34 14.73 4.13
CA LEU A 169 20.31 15.64 3.52
C LEU A 169 19.64 16.55 2.48
N GLN A 170 18.76 15.99 1.64
CA GLN A 170 18.04 16.77 0.64
C GLN A 170 17.15 17.82 1.29
N LYS A 171 16.33 17.43 2.29
CA LYS A 171 15.49 18.37 3.05
C LYS A 171 16.34 19.43 3.76
N GLY A 172 17.46 19.04 4.35
CA GLY A 172 18.39 19.95 5.02
C GLY A 172 19.03 20.95 4.06
N LEU A 173 19.41 20.52 2.86
CA LEU A 173 19.96 21.38 1.82
C LEU A 173 18.91 22.37 1.29
N GLU A 174 17.70 21.88 1.01
CA GLU A 174 16.58 22.73 0.57
C GLU A 174 16.22 23.79 1.63
N GLN A 175 16.12 23.39 2.90
CA GLN A 175 15.89 24.31 4.01
C GLN A 175 17.04 25.31 4.18
N GLY A 176 18.29 24.84 4.12
CA GLY A 176 19.47 25.70 4.24
C GLY A 176 19.59 26.72 3.11
N LEU A 177 19.29 26.33 1.87
CA LEU A 177 19.24 27.24 0.73
C LEU A 177 18.11 28.26 0.85
N ALA A 178 16.94 27.84 1.32
CA ALA A 178 15.81 28.75 1.56
C ALA A 178 16.16 29.79 2.64
N GLN A 179 16.67 29.33 3.79
CA GLN A 179 17.10 30.20 4.88
C GLN A 179 18.25 31.14 4.46
N GLY A 180 19.21 30.65 3.67
CA GLY A 180 20.32 31.44 3.14
C GLY A 180 19.85 32.55 2.21
N ARG A 181 18.94 32.23 1.27
CA ARG A 181 18.33 33.23 0.37
C ARG A 181 17.55 34.29 1.16
N GLU A 182 16.78 33.87 2.16
CA GLU A 182 16.03 34.78 3.01
C GLU A 182 16.96 35.70 3.83
N ALA A 183 18.03 35.15 4.42
CA ALA A 183 19.02 35.91 5.16
C ALA A 183 19.76 36.91 4.27
N GLU A 184 20.14 36.52 3.06
CA GLU A 184 20.78 37.40 2.08
C GLU A 184 19.85 38.52 1.63
N ALA A 185 18.59 38.20 1.29
CA ALA A 185 17.58 39.19 0.94
C ALA A 185 17.40 40.22 2.08
N ARG A 186 17.31 39.76 3.34
CA ARG A 186 17.20 40.64 4.51
C ARG A 186 18.43 41.51 4.70
N ALA A 187 19.63 40.97 4.47
CA ALA A 187 20.88 41.73 4.55
C ALA A 187 20.97 42.81 3.47
N ILE A 188 20.54 42.50 2.24
CA ILE A 188 20.47 43.46 1.13
C ILE A 188 19.44 44.56 1.44
N ALA A 189 18.25 44.19 1.90
CA ALA A 189 17.21 45.15 2.29
C ALA A 189 17.68 46.10 3.39
N ARG A 190 18.37 45.60 4.43
CA ARG A 190 18.99 46.44 5.47
C ARG A 190 20.00 47.44 4.91
N LYS A 191 20.88 47.00 4.00
CA LYS A 191 21.84 47.89 3.34
C LYS A 191 21.15 48.94 2.47
N MET A 192 20.07 48.57 1.77
CA MET A 192 19.28 49.50 0.95
C MET A 192 18.56 50.54 1.81
N LEU A 193 17.97 50.12 2.94
CA LEU A 193 17.36 51.04 3.92
C LEU A 193 18.39 52.02 4.49
N ALA A 194 19.57 51.53 4.88
CA ALA A 194 20.65 52.38 5.40
C ALA A 194 21.15 53.42 4.38
N ASN A 195 21.03 53.12 3.08
CA ASN A 195 21.37 54.04 1.99
C ASN A 195 20.21 54.96 1.57
N GLY A 196 19.08 54.92 2.27
CA GLY A 196 17.94 55.83 2.04
C GLY A 196 17.06 55.48 0.85
N LEU A 197 17.05 54.22 0.38
CA LEU A 197 16.10 53.79 -0.65
C LEU A 197 14.68 53.66 -0.10
N GLU A 198 13.69 54.01 -0.92
CA GLU A 198 12.27 53.92 -0.59
C GLU A 198 11.81 52.47 -0.31
N PRO A 199 11.07 52.19 0.77
CA PRO A 199 10.65 50.84 1.16
C PRO A 199 9.88 50.08 0.08
N GLY A 200 9.06 50.76 -0.73
CA GLY A 200 8.32 50.14 -1.83
C GLY A 200 9.24 49.63 -2.95
N LEU A 201 10.33 50.34 -3.23
CA LEU A 201 11.34 49.89 -4.19
C LEU A 201 12.13 48.69 -3.64
N ILE A 202 12.49 48.72 -2.35
CA ILE A 202 13.21 47.61 -1.69
C ILE A 202 12.36 46.33 -1.69
N ALA A 203 11.06 46.41 -1.39
CA ALA A 203 10.15 45.27 -1.43
C ALA A 203 10.08 44.65 -2.83
N SER A 204 10.00 45.48 -3.88
CA SER A 204 9.94 45.01 -5.27
C SER A 204 11.23 44.31 -5.75
N VAL A 205 12.39 44.72 -5.24
CA VAL A 205 13.71 44.21 -5.66
C VAL A 205 14.15 42.99 -4.84
N THR A 206 13.85 42.96 -3.54
CA THR A 206 14.30 41.89 -2.62
C THR A 206 13.23 40.81 -2.38
N GLY A 207 11.97 41.08 -2.76
CA GLY A 207 10.84 40.19 -2.53
C GLY A 207 10.39 40.13 -1.06
N ILE A 208 10.94 40.98 -0.19
CA ILE A 208 10.59 41.06 1.23
C ILE A 208 9.31 41.88 1.39
N THR A 209 8.41 41.41 2.26
CA THR A 209 7.14 42.09 2.47
C THR A 209 7.31 43.42 3.21
N PRO A 210 6.41 44.40 3.02
CA PRO A 210 6.47 45.67 3.75
C PRO A 210 6.43 45.52 5.27
N GLU A 211 5.71 44.51 5.77
CA GLU A 211 5.63 44.17 7.19
C GLU A 211 7.00 43.72 7.73
N GLU A 212 7.69 42.84 7.01
CA GLU A 212 9.04 42.41 7.35
C GLU A 212 10.05 43.56 7.28
N LEU A 213 9.94 44.47 6.30
CA LEU A 213 10.80 45.66 6.20
C LEU A 213 10.66 46.59 7.41
N SER A 214 9.45 46.75 7.96
CA SER A 214 9.22 47.58 9.16
C SER A 214 9.92 47.04 10.41
N THR A 215 10.08 45.71 10.51
CA THR A 215 10.84 45.07 11.60
C THR A 215 12.35 45.14 11.40
N LEU A 216 12.82 45.42 10.18
CA LEU A 216 14.24 45.56 9.85
C LEU A 216 14.77 47.01 9.98
N SER A 217 13.88 48.00 10.18
CA SER A 217 14.24 49.43 10.28
C SER A 217 14.49 49.92 11.72
N HIS A 218 14.35 49.04 12.72
CA HIS A 218 14.71 49.27 14.13
C HIS A 218 16.07 48.66 14.44
#